data_AF-A0A7S3APR3-F1
#
_entry.id   AF-A0A7S3APR3-F1
#
_cell.length_a   1.000
_cell.length_b   1.000
_cell.length_c   1.000
_cell.angle_alpha   90.00
_cell.angle_beta   90.00
_cell.angle_gamma   90.00
#
_symmetry.space_group_name_H-M   'P 1'
#
loop_
_entity.id
_entity.type
_entity.pdbx_description
1 polymer ?
#
loop_
_entity_poly.entity_id
_entity_poly.type
_entity_poly.pdbx_seq_one_letter_code
_entity_poly.pdbx_strand_id
1 'polypeptide(L)'
;MGKVRPWKAPQKSRGTSNIAVGKIRSSWDQRLQQRAERAAVLAAQKAVDEEIRTQKRAEREAREAKEKKKEENMARGQQYQVISDTSKIKKMSKKQLRNIKKADTSGVKPKILSK
;
A
#
# COMPACT_ATOMS: atom_id res chain seq x y z
N MET A 1 -82.77 39.95 -10.29
CA MET A 1 -81.35 39.74 -9.93
C MET A 1 -80.76 38.69 -10.85
N GLY A 2 -79.97 39.09 -11.85
CA GLY A 2 -79.50 38.21 -12.93
C GLY A 2 -78.45 37.19 -12.49
N LYS A 3 -78.52 35.96 -13.00
CA LYS A 3 -77.55 34.88 -12.73
C LYS A 3 -76.17 35.26 -13.27
N VAL A 4 -75.14 35.16 -12.44
CA VAL A 4 -73.73 35.41 -12.82
C VAL A 4 -73.29 34.31 -13.81
N ARG A 5 -72.65 34.72 -14.91
CA ARG A 5 -72.12 33.78 -15.93
C ARG A 5 -71.09 32.84 -15.29
N PRO A 6 -71.06 31.53 -15.62
CA PRO A 6 -70.21 30.54 -14.95
C PRO A 6 -68.71 30.91 -14.92
N TRP A 7 -68.19 31.56 -15.96
CA TRP A 7 -66.79 31.98 -16.05
C TRP A 7 -66.47 33.26 -15.25
N LYS A 8 -67.49 33.98 -14.77
CA LYS A 8 -67.35 35.09 -13.80
C LYS A 8 -67.55 34.62 -12.36
N ALA A 9 -67.82 33.33 -12.13
CA ALA A 9 -67.93 32.80 -10.78
C ALA A 9 -66.52 32.70 -10.16
N PRO A 10 -66.26 33.29 -8.98
CA PRO A 10 -64.98 33.13 -8.31
C PRO A 10 -64.77 31.67 -7.94
N GLN A 11 -63.67 31.08 -8.39
CA GLN A 11 -63.31 29.69 -8.09
C GLN A 11 -62.95 29.58 -6.60
N LYS A 12 -63.76 28.83 -5.82
CA LYS A 12 -63.65 28.72 -4.35
C LYS A 12 -62.80 27.55 -3.85
N SER A 13 -62.21 26.73 -4.72
CA SER A 13 -61.47 25.56 -4.24
C SER A 13 -60.10 25.96 -3.70
N ARG A 14 -59.83 25.59 -2.44
CA ARG A 14 -58.50 25.69 -1.81
C ARG A 14 -57.49 24.96 -2.69
N GLY A 15 -56.35 25.59 -2.99
CA GLY A 15 -55.24 24.96 -3.72
C GLY A 15 -54.64 23.80 -2.92
N THR A 16 -55.20 22.60 -3.07
CA THR A 16 -54.71 21.36 -2.46
C THR A 16 -53.44 20.81 -3.11
N SER A 17 -52.97 21.44 -4.19
CA SER A 17 -51.77 21.06 -4.95
C SER A 17 -50.47 21.69 -4.44
N ASN A 18 -50.52 22.60 -3.45
CA ASN A 18 -49.31 23.19 -2.88
C ASN A 18 -48.67 22.22 -1.87
N ILE A 19 -47.68 21.45 -2.33
CA ILE A 19 -46.82 20.64 -1.47
C ILE A 19 -45.81 21.57 -0.80
N ALA A 20 -45.81 21.62 0.53
CA ALA A 20 -44.79 22.35 1.28
C ALA A 20 -43.42 21.67 1.06
N VAL A 21 -42.58 22.27 0.22
CA VAL A 21 -41.21 21.79 0.00
C VAL A 21 -40.35 22.18 1.19
N GLY A 22 -39.45 21.29 1.61
CA GLY A 22 -38.48 21.56 2.67
C GLY A 22 -37.62 22.79 2.38
N LYS A 23 -37.07 23.41 3.43
CA LYS A 23 -36.19 24.57 3.29
C LYS A 23 -34.97 24.21 2.42
N ILE A 24 -34.66 25.07 1.44
CA ILE A 24 -33.53 24.89 0.51
C ILE A 24 -32.18 24.81 1.25
N ARG A 25 -32.05 25.52 2.36
CA ARG A 25 -30.82 25.56 3.17
C ARG A 25 -31.04 24.89 4.52
N SER A 26 -30.11 24.03 4.91
CA SER A 26 -30.05 23.46 6.25
C SER A 26 -29.79 24.55 7.30
N SER A 27 -30.33 24.34 8.50
CA SER A 27 -30.04 25.21 9.64
C SER A 27 -28.54 25.18 9.97
N TRP A 28 -28.07 26.18 10.70
CA TRP A 28 -26.68 26.21 11.17
C TRP A 28 -26.37 25.01 12.06
N ASP A 29 -27.28 24.66 12.96
CA ASP A 29 -27.13 23.54 13.89
C ASP A 29 -27.00 22.20 13.15
N GLN A 30 -27.80 21.99 12.11
CA GLN A 30 -27.69 20.80 11.25
C GLN A 30 -26.33 20.73 10.55
N ARG A 31 -25.80 21.86 10.08
CA ARG A 31 -24.47 21.91 9.46
C ARG A 31 -23.35 21.61 10.46
N LEU A 32 -23.51 22.05 11.72
CA LEU A 32 -22.56 21.76 12.78
C LEU A 32 -22.57 20.28 13.15
N GLN A 33 -23.75 19.68 13.28
CA GLN A 33 -23.93 18.24 13.52
C GLN A 33 -23.30 17.40 12.39
N GLN A 34 -23.62 17.71 11.13
CA GLN A 34 -23.05 17.02 9.97
C GLN A 34 -21.52 17.15 9.92
N ARG A 35 -20.96 18.28 10.33
CA ARG A 35 -19.51 18.47 10.40
C ARG A 35 -18.88 17.59 11.48
N ALA A 36 -19.52 17.50 12.66
CA ALA A 36 -19.06 16.65 13.75
C ALA A 36 -19.10 15.17 13.38
N GLU A 37 -20.22 14.71 12.79
CA GLU A 37 -20.39 13.34 12.28
C GLU A 37 -19.32 13.00 11.23
N ARG A 38 -19.12 13.90 10.25
CA ARG A 38 -18.09 13.72 9.23
C ARG A 38 -16.70 13.65 9.83
N ALA A 39 -16.39 14.50 10.81
CA ALA A 39 -15.09 14.48 11.47
C ALA A 39 -14.85 13.15 12.21
N ALA A 40 -15.87 12.63 12.90
CA ALA A 40 -15.79 11.35 13.58
C ALA A 40 -15.55 10.18 12.61
N VAL A 41 -16.29 10.14 11.49
CA VAL A 41 -16.12 9.11 10.45
C VAL A 41 -14.72 9.16 9.84
N LEU A 42 -14.23 10.37 9.50
CA LEU A 42 -12.89 10.53 8.93
C LEU A 42 -11.79 10.16 9.91
N ALA A 43 -11.96 10.42 11.22
CA ALA A 43 -11.01 10.01 12.24
C ALA A 43 -10.95 8.48 12.36
N ALA A 44 -12.10 7.81 12.37
CA ALA A 44 -12.18 6.35 12.38
C ALA A 44 -11.54 5.73 11.13
N GLN A 45 -11.81 6.29 9.94
CA GLN A 45 -11.19 5.85 8.69
C GLN A 45 -9.66 5.97 8.75
N LYS A 46 -9.14 7.11 9.22
CA LYS A 46 -7.69 7.33 9.34
C LYS A 46 -7.03 6.32 10.27
N ALA A 47 -7.64 6.01 11.41
CA ALA A 47 -7.12 5.01 12.34
C ALA A 47 -6.96 3.64 11.67
N VAL A 48 -7.99 3.19 10.94
CA VAL A 48 -7.95 1.91 10.20
C VAL A 48 -6.88 1.94 9.10
N ASP A 49 -6.80 3.02 8.33
CA ASP A 49 -5.78 3.16 7.28
C ASP A 49 -4.36 3.16 7.85
N GLU A 50 -4.15 3.78 9.01
CA GLU A 50 -2.87 3.80 9.71
C GLU A 50 -2.49 2.40 10.20
N GLU A 51 -3.41 1.65 10.80
CA GLU A 51 -3.19 0.25 11.21
C GLU A 51 -2.80 -0.64 10.02
N ILE A 52 -3.49 -0.52 8.88
CA ILE A 52 -3.16 -1.28 7.67
C ILE A 52 -1.76 -0.89 7.16
N ARG A 53 -1.41 0.40 7.21
CA ARG A 53 -0.09 0.89 6.77
C ARG A 53 1.02 0.42 7.70
N THR A 54 0.83 0.41 9.01
CA THR A 54 1.84 -0.07 9.96
C THR A 54 2.08 -1.57 9.80
N GLN A 55 1.01 -2.37 9.64
CA GLN A 55 1.13 -3.80 9.35
C GLN A 55 1.93 -4.08 8.08
N LYS A 56 1.59 -3.40 6.96
CA LYS A 56 2.32 -3.58 5.69
C LYS A 56 3.78 -3.15 5.76
N ARG A 57 4.10 -2.10 6.54
CA ARG A 57 5.49 -1.67 6.76
C ARG A 57 6.26 -2.72 7.56
N ALA A 58 5.68 -3.23 8.65
CA ALA A 58 6.29 -4.26 9.47
C ALA A 58 6.56 -5.55 8.67
N GLU A 59 5.61 -5.97 7.82
CA GLU A 59 5.81 -7.13 6.93
C GLU A 59 6.96 -6.93 5.92
N ARG A 60 7.07 -5.72 5.37
CA ARG A 60 8.15 -5.37 4.44
C ARG A 60 9.50 -5.37 5.15
N GLU A 61 9.59 -4.71 6.30
CA GLU A 61 10.80 -4.67 7.12
C GLU A 61 11.25 -6.08 7.54
N ALA A 62 10.29 -6.95 7.93
CA ALA A 62 10.57 -8.34 8.25
C ALA A 62 11.11 -9.13 7.04
N ARG A 63 10.56 -8.88 5.84
CA ARG A 63 11.06 -9.50 4.60
C ARG A 63 12.46 -9.04 4.26
N GLU A 64 12.71 -7.74 4.28
CA GLU A 64 14.03 -7.17 4.02
C GLU A 64 15.07 -7.66 5.03
N ALA A 65 14.73 -7.74 6.31
CA ALA A 65 15.62 -8.28 7.34
C ALA A 65 15.93 -9.77 7.09
N LYS A 66 14.94 -10.55 6.65
CA LYS A 66 15.13 -11.97 6.30
C LYS A 66 16.01 -12.14 5.06
N GLU A 67 15.82 -11.29 4.05
CA GLU A 67 16.64 -11.28 2.83
C GLU A 67 18.10 -10.92 3.15
N LYS A 68 18.35 -9.87 3.94
CA LYS A 68 19.70 -9.52 4.42
C LYS A 68 20.35 -10.66 5.18
N LYS A 69 19.64 -11.28 6.13
CA LYS A 69 20.15 -12.47 6.85
C LYS A 69 20.46 -13.63 5.91
N LYS A 70 19.64 -13.84 4.88
CA LYS A 70 19.89 -14.87 3.86
C LYS A 70 21.14 -14.54 3.05
N GLU A 71 21.34 -13.30 2.64
CA GLU A 71 22.54 -12.84 1.93
C GLU A 71 23.80 -13.01 2.78
N GLU A 72 23.76 -12.59 4.04
CA GLU A 72 24.85 -12.78 5.00
C GLU A 72 25.17 -14.26 5.23
N ASN A 73 24.13 -15.11 5.37
CA ASN A 73 24.32 -16.55 5.51
C ASN A 73 24.83 -17.20 4.22
N MET A 74 24.39 -16.74 3.05
CA MET A 74 24.93 -17.18 1.77
C MET A 74 26.40 -16.78 1.65
N ALA A 75 26.77 -15.55 2.01
CA ALA A 75 28.15 -15.07 1.98
C ALA A 75 29.02 -15.83 2.99
N ARG A 76 28.53 -16.07 4.21
CA ARG A 76 29.23 -16.82 5.25
C ARG A 76 29.35 -18.31 4.92
N GLY A 77 28.31 -18.90 4.34
CA GLY A 77 28.26 -20.32 3.93
C GLY A 77 28.95 -20.60 2.60
N GLN A 78 29.33 -19.57 1.84
CA GLN A 78 30.11 -19.72 0.61
C GLN A 78 31.53 -20.18 0.95
N GLN A 79 31.73 -21.50 0.93
CA GLN A 79 33.06 -22.08 0.98
C GLN A 79 33.73 -21.95 -0.40
N TYR A 80 34.71 -21.06 -0.52
CA TYR A 80 35.48 -20.87 -1.74
C TYR A 80 36.84 -21.57 -1.68
N GLN A 81 37.37 -21.93 -2.84
CA GLN A 81 38.75 -22.36 -3.02
C GLN A 81 39.49 -21.33 -3.86
N VAL A 82 40.54 -20.72 -3.30
CA VAL A 82 41.40 -19.80 -4.05
C VAL A 82 42.29 -20.61 -4.99
N ILE A 83 42.18 -20.36 -6.29
CA ILE A 83 43.05 -20.95 -7.32
C ILE A 83 44.19 -19.97 -7.58
N SER A 84 45.35 -20.20 -6.96
CA SER A 84 46.56 -19.39 -7.20
C SER A 84 47.32 -19.80 -8.47
N ASP A 85 47.32 -21.09 -8.79
CA ASP A 85 48.04 -21.63 -9.93
C ASP A 85 47.17 -21.66 -11.20
N THR A 86 47.59 -20.90 -12.22
CA THR A 86 46.89 -20.77 -13.51
C THR A 86 46.91 -22.06 -14.33
N SER A 87 47.85 -22.98 -14.07
CA SER A 87 47.92 -24.27 -14.75
C SER A 87 46.68 -25.13 -14.47
N LYS A 88 46.07 -24.98 -13.29
CA LYS A 88 44.85 -25.70 -12.90
C LYS A 88 43.64 -25.26 -13.72
N ILE A 89 43.51 -23.96 -13.99
CA ILE A 89 42.42 -23.40 -14.80
C ILE A 89 42.47 -24.00 -16.22
N LYS A 90 43.67 -24.10 -16.80
CA LYS A 90 43.86 -24.67 -18.14
C LYS A 90 43.48 -26.16 -18.24
N LYS A 91 43.54 -26.89 -17.13
CA LYS A 91 43.23 -28.33 -17.05
C LYS A 91 41.77 -28.62 -16.64
N MET A 92 41.00 -27.61 -16.27
CA MET A 92 39.62 -27.78 -15.82
C MET A 92 38.65 -28.01 -16.98
N SER A 93 37.61 -28.79 -16.72
CA SER A 93 36.51 -29.00 -17.67
C SER A 93 35.68 -27.73 -17.88
N LYS A 94 34.98 -27.64 -19.02
CA LYS A 94 34.08 -26.52 -19.34
C LYS A 94 33.01 -26.27 -18.26
N LYS A 95 32.56 -27.31 -17.55
CA LYS A 95 31.60 -27.18 -16.44
C LYS A 95 32.24 -26.54 -15.20
N GLN A 96 33.47 -26.94 -14.86
CA GLN A 96 34.21 -26.36 -13.72
C GLN A 96 34.56 -24.88 -13.96
N LEU A 97 34.96 -24.53 -15.19
CA LEU A 97 35.26 -23.14 -15.56
C LEU A 97 34.08 -22.19 -15.40
N ARG A 98 32.83 -22.67 -15.60
CA ARG A 98 31.61 -21.86 -15.38
C ARG A 98 31.40 -21.46 -13.92
N ASN A 99 31.98 -22.21 -12.99
CA ASN A 99 31.84 -21.96 -11.55
C ASN A 99 32.94 -21.04 -10.99
N ILE A 100 33.98 -20.73 -11.78
CA ILE A 100 35.05 -19.82 -11.37
C ILE A 100 34.55 -18.39 -11.48
N LYS A 101 34.71 -17.61 -10.40
CA LYS A 101 34.44 -16.17 -10.38
C LYS A 101 35.74 -15.43 -10.06
N LYS A 102 35.96 -14.29 -10.72
CA LYS A 102 37.06 -13.37 -10.37
C LYS A 102 36.60 -12.49 -9.21
N ALA A 103 37.39 -12.42 -8.15
CA ALA A 103 37.15 -11.59 -6.98
C ALA A 103 38.49 -11.21 -6.35
N ASP A 104 38.53 -10.12 -5.59
CA ASP A 104 39.72 -9.72 -4.84
C ASP A 104 39.98 -10.74 -3.73
N THR A 105 41.19 -11.29 -3.72
CA THR A 105 41.63 -12.33 -2.77
C THR A 105 42.67 -11.81 -1.77
N SER A 106 42.91 -10.49 -1.73
CA SER A 106 43.82 -9.85 -0.79
C SER A 106 43.36 -10.13 0.66
N GLY A 107 44.15 -10.93 1.39
CA GLY A 107 43.86 -11.31 2.79
C GLY A 107 43.21 -12.69 2.98
N VAL A 108 42.87 -13.40 1.90
CA VAL A 108 42.29 -14.74 1.98
C VAL A 108 43.39 -15.81 1.95
N LYS A 109 43.58 -16.55 3.05
CA LYS A 109 44.53 -17.67 3.09
C LYS A 109 43.97 -18.85 2.31
N PRO A 110 44.70 -19.40 1.31
CA PRO A 110 44.23 -20.56 0.56
C PRO A 110 44.06 -21.76 1.51
N LYS A 111 42.92 -22.43 1.43
CA LYS A 111 42.70 -23.68 2.17
C LYS A 111 43.61 -24.75 1.55
N ILE A 112 44.73 -25.03 2.20
CA ILE A 112 45.63 -26.12 1.86
C ILE A 112 44.89 -27.40 2.26
N LEU A 113 44.26 -28.07 1.32
CA LEU A 113 43.78 -29.43 1.54
C LEU A 113 45.03 -30.30 1.70
N SER A 114 45.27 -30.83 2.90
CA SER A 114 46.27 -31.88 3.07
C SER A 114 45.89 -33.04 2.16
N LYS A 115 46.89 -33.55 1.43
CA LYS A 115 46.71 -34.71 0.55
C LYS A 115 46.23 -35.93 1.33
#